data_AF-X0TKJ9-F1
#
_entry.id   AF-X0TKJ9-F1
#
_cell.length_a   1.000
_cell.length_b   1.000
_cell.length_c   1.000
_cell.angle_alpha   90.00
_cell.angle_beta   90.00
_cell.angle_gamma   90.00
#
_symmetry.space_group_name_H-M   'P 1'
#
loop_
_entity.id
_entity.type
_entity.pdbx_description
1 polymer ?
#
loop_
_entity_poly.entity_id
_entity_poly.type
_entity_poly.pdbx_seq_one_letter_code
_entity_poly.pdbx_strand_id
1 'polypeptide(L)'
;MYSDLNVPAKPLFSRSYRVAGKPDYIVKENNHYIPIELKSGSYQKPRQNHVLQLAAYCQLLEDTYGTFVPYGMLVYNNSDYKIPFDPKLRFELESVIKTMRSSLKTGDVVLNHNDSNKCRFCSMRTYCDNKLV
;
A
#
# COMPACT_ATOMS: atom_id res chain seq x y z
N MET A 1 18.93 -14.42 7.18
CA MET A 1 18.63 -13.01 6.88
C MET A 1 18.92 -12.80 5.40
N TYR A 2 17.93 -12.87 4.52
CA TYR A 2 18.11 -12.40 3.14
C TYR A 2 17.82 -10.90 3.20
N SER A 3 18.86 -10.08 3.02
CA SER A 3 18.72 -8.63 2.97
C SER A 3 19.40 -8.13 1.71
N ASP A 4 18.61 -7.77 0.70
CA ASP A 4 19.10 -7.06 -0.48
C ASP A 4 19.40 -5.59 -0.13
N LEU A 5 20.29 -5.35 0.85
CA LEU A 5 20.64 -4.00 1.31
C LEU A 5 21.36 -3.16 0.25
N ASN A 6 21.87 -3.79 -0.83
CA ASN A 6 22.69 -3.12 -1.84
C ASN A 6 22.25 -3.37 -3.29
N VAL A 7 21.09 -3.98 -3.53
CA VAL A 7 20.54 -4.14 -4.88
C VAL A 7 19.09 -3.66 -4.86
N PRO A 8 18.69 -2.73 -5.75
CA PRO A 8 17.28 -2.38 -5.89
C PRO A 8 16.50 -3.65 -6.20
N ALA A 9 15.67 -4.12 -5.25
CA ALA A 9 14.74 -5.21 -5.52
C ALA A 9 13.95 -4.89 -6.80
N LYS A 10 13.91 -5.83 -7.75
CA LYS A 10 13.18 -5.62 -9.00
C LYS A 10 11.69 -5.40 -8.67
N PRO A 11 10.99 -4.51 -9.39
CA PRO A 11 9.55 -4.37 -9.22
C PRO A 11 8.86 -5.71 -9.36
N LEU A 12 8.04 -6.06 -8.38
CA LEU A 12 7.19 -7.23 -8.40
C LEU A 12 5.90 -6.89 -9.14
N PHE A 13 5.26 -7.90 -9.73
CA PHE A 13 4.03 -7.73 -10.48
C PHE A 13 3.01 -8.79 -10.10
N SER A 14 1.83 -8.35 -9.67
CA SER A 14 0.66 -9.20 -9.48
C SER A 14 -0.09 -9.30 -10.79
N ARG A 15 -0.20 -10.51 -11.32
CA ARG A 15 -1.02 -10.80 -12.51
C ARG A 15 -2.50 -10.69 -12.18
N SER A 16 -2.90 -11.16 -11.00
CA SER A 16 -4.30 -11.19 -10.53
C SER A 16 -4.92 -9.79 -10.50
N TYR A 17 -4.17 -8.81 -10.00
CA TYR A 17 -4.67 -7.44 -9.83
C TYR A 17 -4.10 -6.44 -10.84
N ARG A 18 -3.14 -6.86 -11.67
CA ARG A 18 -2.36 -5.99 -12.58
C ARG A 18 -1.77 -4.78 -11.86
N VAL A 19 -1.21 -5.02 -10.68
CA VAL A 19 -0.50 -4.02 -9.88
C VAL A 19 0.98 -4.38 -9.90
N ALA A 20 1.82 -3.37 -10.00
CA ALA A 20 3.27 -3.51 -9.84
C ALA A 20 3.73 -2.61 -8.70
N GLY A 21 4.81 -3.02 -8.03
CA GLY A 21 5.35 -2.27 -6.91
C GLY A 21 6.65 -2.85 -6.42
N LYS A 22 7.36 -2.07 -5.61
CA LYS A 22 8.63 -2.46 -5.03
C LYS A 22 8.55 -2.24 -3.51
N PRO A 23 8.52 -3.30 -2.70
CA PRO A 23 8.67 -3.18 -1.26
C PRO A 23 10.04 -2.59 -0.92
N ASP A 24 10.14 -1.84 0.19
CA ASP A 24 11.44 -1.33 0.65
C ASP A 24 12.36 -2.48 1.05
N TYR A 25 11.84 -3.44 1.83
CA TYR A 25 12.53 -4.70 2.14
C TYR A 25 11.59 -5.89 2.11
N ILE A 26 12.20 -7.07 1.94
CA ILE A 26 11.54 -8.36 2.04
C ILE A 26 12.40 -9.22 2.96
N VAL A 27 11.81 -9.76 4.03
CA VAL A 27 12.48 -10.68 4.95
C VAL A 27 11.89 -12.07 4.78
N LYS A 28 12.74 -13.09 4.80
CA LYS A 28 12.30 -14.49 4.80
C LYS A 28 12.30 -15.03 6.24
N GLU A 29 11.12 -15.39 6.75
CA GLU A 29 10.91 -15.92 8.10
C GLU A 29 10.02 -17.15 8.05
N ASN A 30 10.43 -18.28 8.66
CA ASN A 30 9.62 -19.51 8.74
C ASN A 30 8.95 -19.91 7.41
N ASN A 31 9.70 -19.80 6.31
CA ASN A 31 9.26 -20.06 4.94
C ASN A 31 8.24 -19.08 4.32
N HIS A 32 7.96 -17.95 4.99
CA HIS A 32 7.17 -16.84 4.45
C HIS A 32 8.07 -15.69 3.99
N TYR A 33 7.61 -14.93 3.00
CA TYR A 33 8.22 -13.66 2.58
C TYR A 33 7.40 -12.51 3.17
N ILE A 34 8.01 -11.72 4.05
CA ILE A 34 7.37 -10.63 4.79
C ILE A 34 7.84 -9.30 4.22
N PRO A 35 6.96 -8.45 3.66
CA PRO A 35 7.34 -7.12 3.22
C PRO A 35 7.49 -6.18 4.41
N ILE A 36 8.48 -5.30 4.34
CA ILE A 36 8.66 -4.18 5.24
C ILE A 36 8.53 -2.88 4.45
N GLU A 37 7.67 -1.98 4.92
CA GLU A 37 7.48 -0.63 4.37
C GLU A 37 7.97 0.40 5.38
N LEU A 38 8.89 1.27 4.95
CA LEU A 38 9.39 2.38 5.76
C LEU A 38 8.60 3.65 5.49
N LYS A 39 8.30 4.42 6.55
CA LYS A 39 7.85 5.81 6.43
C LYS A 39 8.70 6.71 7.32
N SER A 40 9.18 7.80 6.71
CA SER A 40 9.96 8.85 7.37
C SER A 40 9.14 9.74 8.31
N GLY A 41 7.82 9.58 8.37
CA GLY A 41 6.94 10.32 9.27
C GLY A 41 6.70 9.58 10.57
N SER A 42 6.54 10.33 11.67
CA SER A 42 6.09 9.78 12.94
C SER A 42 4.57 9.73 13.01
N TYR A 43 4.00 8.59 13.40
CA TYR A 43 2.56 8.44 13.53
C TYR A 43 2.21 7.63 14.78
N GLN A 44 1.14 8.02 15.46
CA GLN A 44 0.65 7.30 16.65
C GLN A 44 -0.08 6.00 16.30
N LYS A 45 -0.51 5.85 15.04
CA LYS A 45 -1.21 4.67 14.52
C LYS A 45 -0.94 4.47 13.02
N PRO A 46 -1.07 3.23 12.51
CA PRO A 46 -1.04 2.96 11.08
C PRO A 46 -2.04 3.84 10.32
N ARG A 47 -1.60 4.47 9.24
CA ARG A 47 -2.48 5.25 8.36
C ARG A 47 -3.06 4.31 7.31
N GLN A 48 -4.35 4.45 6.99
CA GLN A 48 -5.02 3.52 6.09
C GLN A 48 -4.36 3.41 4.71
N ASN A 49 -3.90 4.53 4.16
CA ASN A 49 -3.17 4.53 2.88
C ASN A 49 -1.81 3.79 2.98
N HIS A 50 -1.13 3.82 4.12
CA HIS A 50 0.09 3.05 4.33
C HIS A 50 -0.20 1.56 4.49
N VAL A 51 -1.28 1.22 5.19
CA VAL A 51 -1.77 -0.16 5.35
C VAL A 51 -2.13 -0.77 3.99
N LEU A 52 -2.87 -0.04 3.14
CA LEU A 52 -3.24 -0.51 1.81
C LEU A 52 -2.03 -0.64 0.87
N GLN A 53 -1.05 0.26 0.98
CA GLN A 53 0.20 0.14 0.23
C GLN A 53 0.98 -1.13 0.64
N LEU A 54 1.11 -1.37 1.95
CA LEU A 54 1.74 -2.58 2.48
C LEU A 54 0.98 -3.84 2.05
N ALA A 55 -0.36 -3.81 2.09
CA ALA A 55 -1.21 -4.91 1.64
C ALA A 55 -0.98 -5.23 0.15
N ALA A 56 -0.79 -4.22 -0.69
CA ALA A 56 -0.42 -4.42 -2.09
C ALA A 56 0.90 -5.20 -2.20
N TYR A 57 1.90 -4.90 -1.38
CA TYR A 57 3.15 -5.64 -1.37
C TYR A 57 3.01 -7.07 -0.86
N CYS A 58 2.18 -7.30 0.17
CA CYS A 58 1.86 -8.67 0.58
C CYS A 58 1.28 -9.46 -0.61
N GLN A 59 0.32 -8.87 -1.34
CA GLN A 59 -0.26 -9.52 -2.52
C GLN A 59 0.76 -9.76 -3.64
N LEU A 60 1.66 -8.82 -3.91
CA LEU A 60 2.73 -8.99 -4.90
C LEU A 60 3.63 -10.18 -4.54
N LEU A 61 3.94 -10.35 -3.26
CA LEU A 61 4.76 -11.47 -2.77
C LEU A 61 4.03 -12.80 -2.87
N GLU A 62 2.73 -12.87 -2.54
CA GLU A 62 1.92 -14.08 -2.73
C GLU A 62 1.90 -14.50 -4.21
N ASP A 63 1.63 -13.57 -5.13
CA ASP A 63 1.58 -13.84 -6.57
C ASP A 63 2.97 -14.22 -7.14
N THR A 64 4.05 -13.61 -6.64
CA THR A 64 5.41 -13.85 -7.15
C THR A 64 5.96 -15.19 -6.66
N TYR A 65 5.80 -15.50 -5.38
CA TYR A 65 6.42 -16.65 -4.75
C TYR A 65 5.49 -17.84 -4.59
N GLY A 66 4.19 -17.67 -4.82
CA GLY A 66 3.19 -18.73 -4.63
C GLY A 66 3.03 -19.15 -3.17
N THR A 67 3.44 -18.32 -2.23
CA THR A 67 3.43 -18.60 -0.79
C THR A 67 2.47 -17.68 -0.07
N PHE A 68 1.82 -18.19 0.98
CA PHE A 68 1.00 -17.37 1.86
C PHE A 68 1.82 -16.26 2.54
N VAL A 69 1.26 -15.05 2.61
CA VAL A 69 1.85 -13.94 3.37
C VAL A 69 0.92 -13.60 4.55
N PRO A 70 1.32 -13.91 5.79
CA PRO A 70 0.47 -13.73 6.97
C PRO A 70 0.36 -12.27 7.42
N TYR A 71 1.39 -11.46 7.17
CA TYR A 71 1.46 -10.06 7.59
C TYR A 71 2.54 -9.31 6.81
N GLY A 72 2.51 -7.99 6.93
CA GLY A 72 3.64 -7.11 6.61
C GLY A 72 4.04 -6.28 7.83
N MET A 73 5.21 -5.65 7.77
CA MET A 73 5.67 -4.71 8.78
C MET A 73 5.63 -3.28 8.24
N LEU A 74 5.01 -2.38 8.99
CA LEU A 74 5.01 -0.96 8.72
C LEU A 74 5.89 -0.26 9.76
N VAL A 75 6.98 0.34 9.33
CA VAL A 75 7.96 0.96 10.23
C VAL A 75 7.94 2.47 10.04
N TYR A 76 7.62 3.16 11.12
CA TYR A 76 7.69 4.61 11.25
C TYR A 76 8.92 4.99 12.07
N ASN A 77 9.33 6.26 12.01
CA ASN A 77 10.48 6.73 12.79
C ASN A 77 10.36 6.48 14.30
N ASN A 78 9.13 6.42 14.83
CA ASN A 78 8.84 6.33 16.25
C ASN A 78 8.25 4.98 16.69
N SER A 79 7.80 4.14 15.76
CA SER A 79 7.10 2.89 16.07
C SER A 79 7.00 1.97 14.86
N ASP A 80 6.95 0.67 15.12
CA ASP A 80 6.71 -0.38 14.14
C ASP A 80 5.37 -1.09 14.42
N TYR A 81 4.71 -1.49 13.34
CA TYR A 81 3.42 -2.16 13.41
C TYR A 81 3.42 -3.40 12.53
N LYS A 82 3.11 -4.53 13.13
CA LYS A 82 2.77 -5.77 12.42
C LYS A 82 1.33 -5.68 11.95
N ILE A 83 1.12 -5.67 10.64
CA ILE A 83 -0.20 -5.56 10.03
C ILE A 83 -0.61 -6.93 9.48
N PRO A 84 -1.61 -7.60 10.07
CA PRO A 84 -2.14 -8.84 9.52
C PRO A 84 -2.62 -8.62 8.09
N PHE A 85 -2.14 -9.44 7.18
CA PHE A 85 -2.74 -9.55 5.86
C PHE A 85 -3.78 -10.66 6.00
N ASP A 86 -4.97 -10.30 6.45
CA ASP A 86 -6.08 -11.21 6.70
C ASP A 86 -7.12 -11.14 5.55
N PRO A 87 -8.20 -11.93 5.57
CA PRO A 87 -9.22 -11.88 4.52
C PRO A 87 -9.90 -10.51 4.39
N LYS A 88 -10.04 -9.76 5.49
CA LYS A 88 -10.64 -8.43 5.48
C LYS A 88 -9.75 -7.45 4.71
N LEU A 89 -8.45 -7.44 4.99
CA LEU A 89 -7.51 -6.56 4.32
C LEU A 89 -7.30 -6.93 2.84
N ARG A 90 -7.36 -8.23 2.50
CA ARG A 90 -7.41 -8.70 1.09
C ARG A 90 -8.61 -8.14 0.35
N PHE A 91 -9.80 -8.27 0.94
CA PHE A 91 -11.03 -7.76 0.35
C PHE A 91 -10.98 -6.24 0.20
N GLU A 92 -10.48 -5.53 1.20
CA GLU A 92 -10.34 -4.08 1.14
C GLU A 92 -9.38 -3.64 0.03
N LEU A 93 -8.21 -4.29 -0.08
CA LEU A 93 -7.25 -4.04 -1.16
C LEU A 93 -7.89 -4.25 -2.54
N GLU A 94 -8.56 -5.40 -2.74
CA GLU A 94 -9.25 -5.70 -3.99
C GLU A 94 -10.31 -4.65 -4.33
N SER A 95 -11.12 -4.26 -3.34
CA SER A 95 -12.17 -3.25 -3.51
C SER A 95 -11.60 -1.89 -3.92
N VAL A 96 -10.50 -1.46 -3.30
CA VAL A 96 -9.80 -0.22 -3.66
C VAL A 96 -9.25 -0.29 -5.07
N ILE A 97 -8.60 -1.39 -5.46
CA ILE A 97 -8.07 -1.58 -6.81
C ILE A 97 -9.22 -1.54 -7.84
N LYS A 98 -10.32 -2.24 -7.59
CA LYS A 98 -11.51 -2.22 -8.47
C LYS A 98 -12.08 -0.81 -8.62
N THR A 99 -12.19 -0.08 -7.52
CA THR A 99 -12.65 1.32 -7.52
C THR A 99 -11.75 2.19 -8.39
N MET A 100 -10.43 2.11 -8.18
CA MET A 100 -9.45 2.86 -9.00
C MET A 100 -9.58 2.53 -10.49
N ARG A 101 -9.73 1.24 -10.84
CA ARG A 101 -9.90 0.81 -12.23
C ARG A 101 -11.21 1.29 -12.84
N SER A 102 -12.30 1.26 -12.09
CA SER A 102 -13.60 1.77 -12.53
C SER A 102 -13.53 3.27 -12.82
N SER A 103 -13.00 4.05 -11.88
CA SER A 103 -12.83 5.50 -12.03
C SER A 103 -11.95 5.87 -13.22
N LEU A 104 -10.85 5.14 -13.46
CA LEU A 104 -10.03 5.36 -14.65
C LEU A 104 -10.75 5.01 -15.97
N LYS A 105 -11.65 4.03 -15.95
CA LYS A 105 -12.38 3.58 -17.14
C LYS A 105 -13.54 4.51 -17.48
N THR A 106 -14.30 4.95 -16.49
CA THR A 106 -15.52 5.74 -16.71
C THR A 106 -15.26 7.24 -16.67
N GLY A 107 -14.18 7.67 -16.01
CA GLY A 107 -13.97 9.09 -15.68
C GLY A 107 -14.82 9.55 -14.49
N ASP A 108 -15.71 8.70 -13.98
CA ASP A 108 -16.55 9.01 -12.83
C ASP A 108 -15.71 8.88 -11.56
N VAL A 109 -15.33 10.03 -11.02
CA VAL A 109 -14.68 10.13 -9.73
C VAL A 109 -15.60 10.90 -8.80
N VAL A 110 -16.14 10.21 -7.82
CA VAL A 110 -16.84 10.88 -6.72
C VAL A 110 -15.78 11.46 -5.80
N LEU A 111 -15.70 12.78 -5.77
CA LEU A 111 -14.83 13.49 -4.85
C LEU A 111 -15.33 13.27 -3.42
N ASN A 112 -14.50 12.65 -2.61
CA ASN A 112 -14.82 12.31 -1.23
C ASN A 112 -13.76 12.88 -0.29
N HIS A 113 -13.59 14.20 -0.29
CA HIS A 113 -12.84 14.88 0.75
C HIS A 113 -13.72 15.91 1.45
N ASN A 114 -13.87 15.74 2.76
CA ASN A 114 -14.52 16.71 3.66
C ASN A 114 -13.50 17.33 4.63
N ASP A 115 -12.21 17.21 4.34
CA ASP A 115 -11.11 17.66 5.17
C ASP A 115 -10.43 18.87 4.52
N SER A 116 -10.65 20.05 5.09
CA SER A 116 -10.09 21.32 4.60
C SER A 116 -8.56 21.35 4.65
N ASN A 117 -7.93 20.68 5.62
CA ASN A 117 -6.47 20.60 5.71
C ASN A 117 -5.92 19.76 4.55
N LYS A 118 -6.51 18.59 4.26
CA LYS A 118 -6.10 17.80 3.09
C LYS A 118 -6.30 18.57 1.79
N CYS A 119 -7.41 19.30 1.66
CA CYS A 119 -7.66 20.13 0.50
C CYS A 119 -6.58 21.22 0.33
N ARG A 120 -6.22 21.92 1.41
CA ARG A 120 -5.19 22.98 1.41
C ARG A 120 -3.84 22.48 0.91
N PHE A 121 -3.43 21.26 1.28
CA PHE A 121 -2.14 20.66 0.92
C PHE A 121 -2.23 19.67 -0.25
N CYS A 122 -3.36 19.59 -0.94
CA CYS A 122 -3.54 18.69 -2.08
C CYS A 122 -2.71 19.17 -3.27
N SER A 123 -1.84 18.31 -3.81
CA SER A 123 -1.03 18.61 -4.99
C SER A 123 -1.86 18.85 -6.26
N MET A 124 -3.09 18.32 -6.31
CA MET A 124 -4.02 18.48 -7.43
C MET A 124 -4.96 19.69 -7.28
N ARG A 125 -4.80 20.50 -6.23
CA ARG A 125 -5.74 21.58 -5.88
C ARG A 125 -5.98 22.59 -7.00
N THR A 126 -4.96 22.94 -7.78
CA THR A 126 -5.07 23.88 -8.92
C THR A 126 -5.97 23.37 -10.03
N TYR A 127 -6.17 22.05 -10.12
CA TYR A 127 -6.98 21.38 -11.14
C TYR A 127 -8.31 20.84 -10.57
N CYS A 128 -8.64 21.16 -9.31
CA CYS A 128 -9.83 20.67 -8.65
C CYS A 128 -10.91 21.74 -8.61
N ASP A 129 -12.00 21.51 -9.35
CA ASP A 129 -13.18 22.39 -9.37
C ASP A 129 -14.01 22.33 -8.08
N ASN A 130 -13.73 21.35 -7.22
CA ASN A 130 -14.47 21.08 -5.98
C ASN A 130 -13.62 21.27 -4.71
N LYS A 131 -12.60 22.13 -4.78
CA LYS A 131 -11.77 22.48 -3.62
C LYS A 131 -12.63 23.09 -2.50
N LEU A 132 -12.38 22.67 -1.26
CA LEU A 132 -13.06 23.20 -0.07
C LEU A 132 -12.46 24.55 0.38
N VAL A 133 -11.17 24.73 0.15
CA VAL A 133 -10.37 25.90 0.52
C VAL A 133 -9.39 26.24 -0.57
#